data_AF-A0AA39ILD0-F1
#
_entry.id   AF-A0AA39ILD0-F1
#
_cell.length_a   1.000
_cell.length_b   1.000
_cell.length_c   1.000
_cell.angle_alpha   90.00
_cell.angle_beta   90.00
_cell.angle_gamma   90.00
#
_symmetry.space_group_name_H-M   'P 1'
#
loop_
_entity.id
_entity.type
_entity.pdbx_description
1 polymer ?
#
loop_
_entity_poly.entity_id
_entity_poly.type
_entity_poly.pdbx_seq_one_letter_code
_entity_poly.pdbx_strand_id
1 'polypeptide(L)'
;MRTLMPLTRGVLASRSLTKTFVPVRSYAVGGKIVAEKEDKSFIDDAKKISTHVCVNYFIQGEEPGPAIMPDSEYPKWLFELDLQSPRALEDLDPDADGWLYWRALRKRQVEQARRIAKLRTRFLHLQDSPSLRKAGGVSRKPVFPEKV
;
A
#
# COMPACT_ATOMS: atom_id res chain seq x y z
N MET A 1 -13.37 61.18 -12.33
CA MET A 1 -12.50 60.39 -13.24
C MET A 1 -11.80 59.31 -12.41
N ARG A 2 -12.14 58.03 -12.60
CA ARG A 2 -11.51 56.91 -11.89
C ARG A 2 -10.34 56.39 -12.74
N THR A 3 -9.12 56.48 -12.24
CA THR A 3 -7.93 55.91 -12.86
C THR A 3 -7.86 54.41 -12.53
N LEU A 4 -7.83 53.57 -13.56
CA LEU A 4 -7.55 52.14 -13.45
C LEU A 4 -6.03 51.94 -13.44
N MET A 5 -5.48 51.33 -12.39
CA MET A 5 -4.10 50.83 -12.42
C MET A 5 -4.07 49.39 -12.93
N PRO A 6 -3.16 49.03 -13.85
CA PRO A 6 -2.99 47.65 -14.26
C PRO A 6 -2.08 46.89 -13.28
N LEU A 7 -2.58 45.77 -12.75
CA LEU A 7 -1.78 44.79 -12.00
C LEU A 7 -0.89 44.01 -12.99
N THR A 8 0.42 44.22 -12.91
CA THR A 8 1.40 43.42 -13.64
C THR A 8 1.58 42.05 -12.97
N ARG A 9 1.34 40.97 -13.71
CA ARG A 9 1.60 39.59 -13.27
C ARG A 9 3.12 39.34 -13.27
N GLY A 10 3.72 39.23 -12.10
CA GLY A 10 5.08 38.73 -11.94
C GLY A 10 5.18 37.24 -12.30
N VAL A 11 6.05 36.91 -13.25
CA VAL A 11 6.38 35.52 -13.60
C VAL A 11 7.35 34.98 -12.55
N LEU A 12 6.89 34.04 -11.71
CA LEU A 12 7.76 33.30 -10.82
C LEU A 12 8.56 32.27 -11.62
N ALA A 13 9.84 32.55 -11.85
CA ALA A 13 10.78 31.60 -12.42
C ALA A 13 10.95 30.41 -11.45
N SER A 14 10.50 29.22 -11.87
CA SER A 14 10.71 27.98 -11.14
C SER A 14 12.19 27.61 -11.14
N ARG A 15 12.87 27.80 -10.01
CA ARG A 15 14.23 27.27 -9.80
C ARG A 15 14.15 25.74 -9.73
N SER A 16 14.72 25.05 -10.72
CA SER A 16 14.93 23.60 -10.66
C SER A 16 16.07 23.31 -9.68
N LEU A 17 15.73 22.77 -8.51
CA LEU A 17 16.71 22.13 -7.62
C LEU A 17 17.08 20.77 -8.21
N THR A 18 18.15 20.72 -9.00
CA THR A 18 18.79 19.45 -9.37
C THR A 18 19.50 18.89 -8.15
N LYS A 19 18.79 18.04 -7.39
CA LYS A 19 19.38 17.26 -6.30
C LYS A 19 20.33 16.23 -6.92
N THR A 20 21.62 16.53 -6.94
CA THR A 20 22.66 15.59 -7.36
C THR A 20 22.64 14.40 -6.41
N PHE A 21 22.27 13.23 -6.94
CA PHE A 21 22.28 11.98 -6.19
C PHE A 21 23.73 11.50 -6.15
N VAL A 22 24.41 11.71 -5.01
CA VAL A 22 25.73 11.13 -4.80
C VAL A 22 25.53 9.64 -4.45
N PRO A 23 26.04 8.69 -5.25
CA PRO A 23 25.97 7.28 -4.89
C PRO A 23 26.87 7.03 -3.68
N VAL A 24 26.26 6.83 -2.51
CA VAL A 24 26.98 6.35 -1.32
C VAL A 24 27.44 4.94 -1.63
N ARG A 25 28.76 4.75 -1.76
CA ARG A 25 29.38 3.42 -1.85
C ARG A 25 29.02 2.66 -0.58
N SER A 26 28.31 1.54 -0.71
CA SER A 26 28.03 0.64 0.40
C SER A 26 29.33 -0.12 0.73
N TYR A 27 30.10 0.40 1.69
CA TYR A 27 31.09 -0.41 2.38
C TYR A 27 30.34 -1.60 3.00
N ALA A 28 30.86 -2.81 2.84
CA ALA A 28 30.30 -4.01 3.43
C ALA A 28 30.27 -3.85 4.96
N VAL A 29 29.15 -3.34 5.48
CA VAL A 29 28.85 -3.37 6.90
C VAL A 29 28.71 -4.85 7.23
N GLY A 30 29.66 -5.37 8.02
CA GLY A 30 29.67 -6.75 8.48
C GLY A 30 28.28 -7.17 8.93
N GLY A 31 27.86 -8.37 8.53
CA GLY A 31 26.54 -8.92 8.81
C GLY A 31 26.20 -8.69 10.27
N LYS A 32 25.10 -7.97 10.53
CA LYS A 32 24.60 -7.77 11.88
C LYS A 32 24.39 -9.16 12.48
N ILE A 33 25.09 -9.49 13.55
CA ILE A 33 24.79 -10.67 14.36
C ILE A 33 23.40 -10.40 14.94
N VAL A 34 22.38 -10.90 14.27
CA VAL A 34 21.00 -10.83 14.75
C VAL A 34 20.87 -11.93 15.79
N ALA A 35 20.81 -11.54 17.06
CA ALA A 35 20.46 -12.48 18.13
C ALA A 35 19.14 -13.16 17.78
N GLU A 36 19.13 -14.48 17.81
CA GLU A 36 17.92 -15.29 17.61
C GLU A 36 16.94 -14.97 18.74
N LYS A 37 15.74 -14.52 18.38
CA LYS A 37 14.67 -14.25 19.35
C LYS A 37 13.86 -15.53 19.48
N GLU A 38 13.71 -16.00 20.72
CA GLU A 38 12.79 -17.09 21.02
C GLU A 38 11.34 -16.62 20.83
N ASP A 39 10.57 -17.33 19.99
CA ASP A 39 9.16 -17.05 19.76
C ASP A 39 8.30 -17.68 20.88
N LYS A 40 7.93 -16.87 21.87
CA LYS A 40 7.09 -17.27 23.02
C LYS A 40 5.59 -17.04 22.79
N SER A 41 5.18 -16.80 21.55
CA SER A 41 3.80 -16.47 21.18
C SER A 41 2.87 -17.69 21.19
N PHE A 42 3.43 -18.89 21.13
CA PHE A 42 2.68 -20.13 21.03
C PHE A 42 2.45 -20.76 22.41
N ILE A 43 1.19 -21.01 22.74
CA ILE A 43 0.75 -21.64 24.00
C ILE A 43 -0.17 -22.79 23.61
N ASP A 44 0.14 -24.01 24.08
CA ASP A 44 -0.64 -25.22 23.78
C ASP A 44 -1.81 -25.47 24.75
N ASP A 45 -1.92 -24.68 25.82
CA ASP A 45 -2.90 -24.90 26.89
C ASP A 45 -4.28 -24.28 26.56
N ALA A 46 -5.22 -25.10 26.09
CA ALA A 46 -6.58 -24.66 25.75
C ALA A 46 -7.31 -23.91 26.89
N LYS A 47 -7.16 -24.39 28.14
CA LYS A 47 -7.79 -23.75 29.32
C LYS A 47 -7.27 -22.34 29.57
N LYS A 48 -5.98 -22.10 29.31
CA LYS A 48 -5.37 -20.77 29.50
C LYS A 48 -5.87 -19.80 28.44
N ILE A 49 -5.95 -20.25 27.18
CA ILE A 49 -6.43 -19.45 26.04
C ILE A 49 -7.90 -19.04 26.20
N SER A 50 -8.74 -19.91 26.77
CA SER A 50 -10.16 -19.60 26.98
C SER A 50 -10.43 -18.66 28.15
N THR A 51 -9.49 -18.54 29.11
CA THR A 51 -9.71 -17.79 30.36
C THR A 51 -8.95 -16.48 30.41
N HIS A 52 -7.82 -16.36 29.71
CA HIS A 52 -6.91 -15.22 29.80
C HIS A 52 -6.46 -14.74 28.42
N VAL A 53 -6.14 -13.45 28.34
CA VAL A 53 -5.58 -12.80 27.15
C VAL A 53 -4.05 -12.89 27.21
N CYS A 54 -3.46 -13.80 26.43
CA CYS A 54 -2.02 -14.06 26.38
C CYS A 54 -1.24 -13.03 25.55
N VAL A 55 -1.36 -11.74 25.86
CA VAL A 55 -0.72 -10.62 25.11
C VAL A 55 0.43 -9.97 25.89
N ASN A 56 0.63 -10.33 27.16
CA ASN A 56 1.67 -9.73 28.00
C ASN A 56 3.08 -10.02 27.47
N TYR A 57 3.86 -8.97 27.23
CA TYR A 57 5.27 -9.05 26.79
C TYR A 57 6.27 -8.73 27.90
N PHE A 58 5.80 -8.29 29.08
CA PHE A 58 6.66 -7.98 30.20
C PHE A 58 7.10 -9.26 30.92
N ILE A 59 8.41 -9.36 31.17
CA ILE A 59 9.02 -10.49 31.89
C ILE A 59 8.67 -10.46 33.40
N GLN A 60 8.29 -9.29 33.92
CA GLN A 60 8.08 -9.05 35.36
C GLN A 60 6.61 -9.17 35.79
N GLY A 61 5.73 -9.75 34.96
CA GLY A 61 4.31 -9.92 35.27
C GLY A 61 3.96 -11.35 35.69
N GLU A 62 2.85 -11.53 36.41
CA GLU A 62 2.23 -12.84 36.58
C GLU A 62 1.80 -13.35 35.19
N GLU A 63 2.32 -14.50 34.78
CA GLU A 63 1.73 -15.32 33.72
C GLU A 63 0.55 -16.09 34.35
N PRO A 64 -0.65 -16.11 33.76
CA PRO A 64 -1.10 -15.59 32.46
C PRO A 64 -1.55 -14.11 32.49
N GLY A 65 -1.60 -13.46 31.32
CA GLY A 65 -2.06 -12.07 31.17
C GLY A 65 -3.50 -11.81 31.67
N PRO A 66 -4.06 -10.61 31.44
CA PRO A 66 -5.37 -10.23 31.99
C PRO A 66 -6.47 -11.27 31.71
N ALA A 67 -7.25 -11.61 32.74
CA ALA A 67 -8.38 -12.53 32.62
C ALA A 67 -9.51 -11.93 31.77
N ILE A 68 -10.21 -12.78 31.01
CA ILE A 68 -11.38 -12.39 30.22
C ILE A 68 -12.55 -12.20 31.17
N MET A 69 -13.15 -11.01 31.12
CA MET A 69 -14.26 -10.59 31.97
C MET A 69 -15.61 -10.95 31.30
N PRO A 70 -16.74 -10.93 32.02
CA PRO A 70 -18.04 -11.14 31.39
C PRO A 70 -18.39 -10.01 30.40
N ASP A 71 -19.22 -10.34 29.39
CA ASP A 71 -19.60 -9.42 28.30
C ASP A 71 -20.19 -8.08 28.76
N SER A 72 -20.75 -8.03 29.97
CA SER A 72 -21.34 -6.80 30.55
C SER A 72 -20.32 -5.71 30.86
N GLU A 73 -19.05 -6.07 31.03
CA GLU A 73 -17.99 -5.12 31.34
C GLU A 73 -17.40 -4.46 30.09
N TYR A 74 -17.62 -5.08 28.93
CA TYR A 74 -17.15 -4.55 27.66
C TYR A 74 -18.17 -3.59 27.06
N PRO A 75 -17.70 -2.54 26.37
CA PRO A 75 -18.59 -1.60 25.74
C PRO A 75 -19.37 -2.25 24.59
N LYS A 76 -20.65 -1.91 24.46
CA LYS A 76 -21.57 -2.52 23.50
C LYS A 76 -21.08 -2.51 22.04
N TRP A 77 -20.38 -1.44 21.63
CA TRP A 77 -19.87 -1.31 20.26
C TRP A 77 -18.86 -2.40 19.88
N LEU A 78 -18.24 -3.08 20.84
CA LEU A 78 -17.31 -4.20 20.59
C LEU A 78 -18.01 -5.35 19.86
N PHE A 79 -19.25 -5.64 20.23
CA PHE A 79 -20.06 -6.72 19.66
C PHE A 79 -20.84 -6.29 18.41
N GLU A 80 -20.85 -4.99 18.11
CA GLU A 80 -21.47 -4.41 16.92
C GLU A 80 -20.46 -4.28 15.75
N LEU A 81 -19.22 -4.75 15.93
CA LEU A 81 -18.20 -4.71 14.88
C LEU A 81 -18.48 -5.73 13.76
N ASP A 82 -18.30 -5.29 12.51
CA ASP A 82 -18.36 -6.18 11.35
C ASP A 82 -17.15 -7.12 11.31
N LEU A 83 -17.38 -8.40 11.62
CA LEU A 83 -16.37 -9.48 11.53
C LEU A 83 -16.27 -10.09 10.12
N GLN A 84 -17.04 -9.57 9.17
CA GLN A 84 -17.05 -10.06 7.80
C GLN A 84 -15.82 -9.61 7.03
N SER A 85 -15.49 -10.34 5.97
CA SER A 85 -14.43 -9.92 5.03
C SER A 85 -14.76 -8.52 4.48
N PRO A 86 -13.77 -7.64 4.26
CA PRO A 86 -14.01 -6.33 3.69
C PRO A 86 -14.80 -6.43 2.38
N ARG A 87 -15.92 -5.71 2.30
CA ARG A 87 -16.77 -5.62 1.10
C ARG A 87 -15.97 -5.05 -0.09
N ALA A 88 -16.30 -5.48 -1.31
CA ALA A 88 -15.65 -4.98 -2.52
C ALA A 88 -16.13 -3.56 -2.83
N LEU A 89 -15.30 -2.74 -3.50
CA LEU A 89 -15.63 -1.34 -3.82
C LEU A 89 -16.99 -1.18 -4.55
N GLU A 90 -17.35 -2.17 -5.36
CA GLU A 90 -18.58 -2.16 -6.18
C GLU A 90 -19.84 -2.37 -5.33
N ASP A 91 -19.71 -2.97 -4.14
CA ASP A 91 -20.81 -3.20 -3.21
C ASP A 91 -20.96 -2.06 -2.18
N LEU A 92 -19.99 -1.14 -2.10
CA LEU A 92 -20.04 0.00 -1.18
C LEU A 92 -20.76 1.18 -1.83
N ASP A 93 -21.62 1.82 -1.05
CA ASP A 93 -22.31 3.05 -1.45
C ASP A 93 -21.56 4.28 -0.90
N PRO A 94 -21.20 5.28 -1.74
CA PRO A 94 -20.58 6.53 -1.26
C PRO A 94 -21.38 7.26 -0.18
N ASP A 95 -22.71 7.18 -0.19
CA ASP A 95 -23.57 7.94 0.73
C ASP A 95 -23.82 7.18 2.05
N ALA A 96 -23.88 5.84 2.01
CA ALA A 96 -24.11 5.01 3.20
C ALA A 96 -22.81 4.64 3.93
N ASP A 97 -21.77 4.21 3.21
CA ASP A 97 -20.49 3.75 3.78
C ASP A 97 -19.47 4.88 3.94
N GLY A 98 -19.70 6.02 3.26
CA GLY A 98 -18.91 7.24 3.36
C GLY A 98 -17.41 7.01 3.21
N TRP A 99 -16.69 7.05 4.32
CA TRP A 99 -15.22 6.97 4.35
C TRP A 99 -14.66 5.63 3.82
N LEU A 100 -15.34 4.51 4.08
CA LEU A 100 -14.87 3.19 3.65
C LEU A 100 -14.80 3.08 2.13
N TYR A 101 -15.80 3.64 1.44
CA TYR A 101 -15.85 3.71 -0.02
C TYR A 101 -14.65 4.48 -0.58
N TRP A 102 -14.41 5.71 -0.10
CA TRP A 102 -13.33 6.55 -0.60
C TRP A 102 -11.93 5.96 -0.32
N ARG A 103 -11.77 5.28 0.82
CA ARG A 103 -10.53 4.54 1.13
C ARG A 103 -10.31 3.40 0.15
N ALA A 104 -11.34 2.61 -0.15
CA ALA A 104 -11.27 1.51 -1.11
C ALA A 104 -10.99 2.02 -2.54
N LEU A 105 -11.63 3.13 -2.95
CA LEU A 105 -11.40 3.77 -4.24
C LEU A 105 -9.94 4.22 -4.40
N ARG A 106 -9.40 4.91 -3.38
CA ARG A 106 -7.99 5.35 -3.38
C ARG A 106 -7.02 4.18 -3.45
N LYS A 107 -7.31 3.08 -2.74
CA LYS A 107 -6.50 1.85 -2.80
C LYS A 107 -6.47 1.29 -4.23
N ARG A 108 -7.64 1.17 -4.88
CA ARG A 108 -7.76 0.70 -6.29
C ARG A 108 -6.98 1.58 -7.27
N GLN A 109 -7.04 2.90 -7.11
CA GLN A 109 -6.28 3.85 -7.94
C GLN A 109 -4.76 3.65 -7.80
N VAL A 110 -4.26 3.50 -6.57
CA VAL A 110 -2.83 3.26 -6.30
C VAL A 110 -2.38 1.93 -6.90
N GLU A 111 -3.18 0.88 -6.74
CA GLU A 111 -2.90 -0.44 -7.32
C GLU A 111 -2.85 -0.40 -8.85
N GLN A 112 -3.80 0.29 -9.49
CA GLN A 112 -3.81 0.49 -10.93
C GLN A 112 -2.58 1.27 -11.39
N ALA A 113 -2.21 2.36 -10.70
CA ALA A 113 -1.03 3.14 -11.02
C ALA A 113 0.26 2.31 -10.91
N ARG A 114 0.39 1.47 -9.85
CA ARG A 114 1.51 0.54 -9.68
C ARG A 114 1.56 -0.50 -10.81
N ARG A 115 0.40 -1.04 -11.22
CA ARG A 115 0.31 -1.99 -12.34
C ARG A 115 0.75 -1.35 -13.64
N ILE A 116 0.27 -0.14 -13.94
CA ILE A 116 0.65 0.62 -15.14
C ILE A 116 2.16 0.92 -15.11
N ALA A 117 2.69 1.41 -13.99
CA ALA A 117 4.12 1.70 -13.85
C ALA A 117 4.99 0.45 -14.10
N LYS A 118 4.57 -0.71 -13.57
CA LYS A 118 5.24 -1.99 -13.80
C LYS A 118 5.19 -2.43 -15.27
N LEU A 119 4.07 -2.22 -15.96
CA LEU A 119 3.93 -2.56 -17.37
C LEU A 119 4.74 -1.63 -18.27
N ARG A 120 4.84 -0.33 -17.93
CA ARG A 120 5.67 0.65 -18.64
C ARG A 120 7.13 0.23 -18.68
N THR A 121 7.66 -0.29 -17.57
CA THR A 121 9.08 -0.70 -17.49
C THR A 121 9.33 -2.11 -18.00
N ARG A 122 8.35 -3.03 -17.92
CA ARG A 122 8.52 -4.44 -18.35
C ARG A 122 8.72 -4.62 -19.85
N PHE A 123 8.07 -3.80 -20.67
CA PHE A 123 8.13 -3.93 -22.12
C PHE A 123 8.98 -2.85 -22.79
N LEU A 124 9.93 -2.23 -22.07
CA LEU A 124 10.75 -1.15 -22.61
C LEU A 124 11.45 -1.56 -23.92
N HIS A 125 12.01 -2.78 -23.96
CA HIS A 125 12.68 -3.33 -25.14
C HIS A 125 11.72 -3.65 -26.31
N LEU A 126 10.42 -3.84 -26.04
CA LEU A 126 9.40 -4.09 -27.05
C LEU A 126 8.81 -2.76 -27.57
N GLN A 127 8.70 -1.75 -26.71
CA GLN A 127 8.19 -0.41 -27.01
C GLN A 127 9.10 0.34 -27.99
N ASP A 128 10.42 0.11 -27.95
CA ASP A 128 11.40 0.71 -28.87
C ASP A 128 11.92 -0.23 -29.96
N SER A 129 11.37 -1.44 -30.07
CA SER A 129 11.87 -2.43 -31.03
C SER A 129 11.72 -1.96 -32.49
N PRO A 130 12.70 -2.26 -33.38
CA PRO A 130 12.62 -1.90 -34.79
C PRO A 130 11.35 -2.41 -35.49
N SER A 131 10.82 -3.56 -35.06
CA SER A 131 9.57 -4.13 -35.57
C SER A 131 8.32 -3.35 -35.15
N LEU A 132 8.26 -2.83 -33.93
CA LEU A 132 7.15 -2.01 -33.44
C LEU A 132 7.15 -0.61 -34.06
N ARG A 133 8.34 -0.02 -34.25
CA ARG A 133 8.52 1.25 -35.00
C ARG A 133 8.09 1.09 -36.47
N LYS A 134 8.45 -0.03 -37.10
CA LYS A 134 8.04 -0.35 -38.48
C LYS A 134 6.52 -0.58 -38.62
N ALA A 135 5.86 -1.04 -37.56
CA ALA A 135 4.40 -1.21 -37.51
C ALA A 135 3.62 0.07 -37.11
N GLY A 136 4.30 1.21 -36.93
CA GLY A 136 3.65 2.49 -36.62
C GLY A 136 2.94 2.54 -35.26
N GLY A 137 3.31 1.67 -34.31
CA GLY A 137 2.73 1.64 -32.96
C GLY A 137 1.29 1.12 -32.86
N VAL A 138 0.64 0.76 -33.97
CA VAL A 138 -0.69 0.13 -33.98
C VAL A 138 -0.51 -1.31 -34.43
N SER A 139 -0.71 -2.27 -33.53
CA SER A 139 -0.68 -3.70 -33.86
C SER A 139 -1.85 -4.05 -34.80
N ARG A 140 -1.69 -3.82 -36.10
CA ARG A 140 -2.49 -4.52 -37.10
C ARG A 140 -2.06 -5.98 -37.03
N LYS A 141 -3.05 -6.89 -36.97
CA LYS A 141 -2.92 -8.33 -36.75
C LYS A 141 -1.65 -8.94 -37.39
N PRO A 142 -1.01 -9.94 -36.75
CA PRO A 142 0.19 -10.54 -37.32
C PRO A 142 -0.12 -11.12 -38.69
N VAL A 143 0.56 -10.62 -39.72
CA VAL A 143 0.57 -11.23 -41.05
C VAL A 143 1.58 -12.36 -40.99
N PHE A 144 1.10 -13.60 -40.92
CA PHE A 144 1.97 -14.76 -41.07
C PHE A 144 2.38 -14.88 -42.54
N PRO A 145 3.67 -15.03 -42.86
CA PRO A 145 4.08 -15.21 -44.25
C PRO A 145 3.53 -16.54 -44.76
N GLU A 146 2.81 -16.51 -45.88
CA GLU A 146 2.48 -17.74 -46.61
C GLU A 146 3.77 -18.40 -47.06
N LYS A 147 3.89 -19.69 -46.76
CA LYS A 147 5.07 -20.48 -47.09
C LYS A 147 5.11 -20.68 -48.62
N VAL A 148 6.17 -20.18 -49.25
CA VAL A 148 6.57 -20.52 -50.63
C VAL A 148 8.01 -20.98 -50.58
#